data_AF-A0A8T3WPB6-F1
#
_entry.id   AF-A0A8T3WPB6-F1
#
_cell.length_a   1.000
_cell.length_b   1.000
_cell.length_c   1.000
_cell.angle_alpha   90.00
_cell.angle_beta   90.00
_cell.angle_gamma   90.00
#
_symmetry.space_group_name_H-M   'P 1'
#
loop_
_entity.id
_entity.type
_entity.pdbx_description
1 polymer ?
#
loop_
_entity_poly.entity_id
_entity_poly.type
_entity_poly.pdbx_seq_one_letter_code
_entity_poly.pdbx_strand_id
1 'polypeptide(L)'
;MAKRSHRLEKGIESLKKEIEEHFLKIELDIKENKIDRGRYHIKEIDKSLINALEKKMNLLEEDVENIKLIKIYKNRLEEYKKKLGIV
;
A
#
# COMPACT_ATOMS: atom_id res chain seq x y z
N MET A 1 16.66 -22.82 -3.33
CA MET A 1 16.33 -21.61 -2.56
C MET A 1 16.08 -20.39 -3.46
N ALA A 2 16.93 -20.11 -4.47
CA ALA A 2 16.78 -18.97 -5.39
C ALA A 2 15.41 -18.79 -6.09
N LYS A 3 14.75 -19.87 -6.55
CA LYS A 3 13.41 -19.77 -7.20
C LYS A 3 12.31 -19.26 -6.26
N ARG A 4 12.45 -19.46 -4.93
CA ARG A 4 11.44 -19.04 -3.94
C ARG A 4 11.59 -17.56 -3.61
N SER A 5 12.83 -17.10 -3.42
CA SER A 5 13.16 -15.68 -3.22
C SER A 5 12.72 -14.82 -4.41
N HIS A 6 13.04 -15.26 -5.64
CA HIS A 6 12.64 -14.50 -6.84
C HIS A 6 11.12 -14.37 -7.04
N ARG A 7 10.33 -15.39 -6.64
CA ARG A 7 8.87 -15.30 -6.65
C ARG A 7 8.34 -14.37 -5.56
N LEU A 8 8.99 -14.34 -4.40
CA LEU A 8 8.63 -13.42 -3.32
C LEU A 8 8.92 -11.96 -3.73
N GLU A 9 10.09 -11.69 -4.32
CA GLU A 9 10.47 -10.38 -4.85
C GLU A 9 9.44 -9.86 -5.85
N LYS A 10 9.06 -10.67 -6.86
CA LYS A 10 8.00 -10.31 -7.82
C LYS A 10 6.66 -10.04 -7.13
N GLY A 11 6.32 -10.83 -6.12
CA GLY A 11 5.11 -10.63 -5.33
C GLY A 11 5.12 -9.31 -4.53
N ILE A 12 6.28 -8.94 -3.98
CA ILE A 12 6.49 -7.67 -3.29
C ILE A 12 6.36 -6.51 -4.28
N GLU A 13 7.03 -6.60 -5.43
CA GLU A 13 6.98 -5.56 -6.46
C GLU A 13 5.57 -5.35 -7.01
N SER A 14 4.84 -6.43 -7.25
CA SER A 14 3.43 -6.38 -7.65
C SER A 14 2.57 -5.65 -6.61
N LEU A 15 2.75 -5.97 -5.32
CA LEU A 15 2.00 -5.30 -4.24
C LEU A 15 2.38 -3.82 -4.10
N LYS A 16 3.66 -3.46 -4.23
CA LYS A 16 4.11 -2.06 -4.23
C LYS A 16 3.39 -1.30 -5.34
N LYS A 17 3.38 -1.86 -6.56
CA LYS A 17 2.72 -1.24 -7.71
C LYS A 17 1.21 -1.08 -7.49
N GLU A 18 0.55 -2.11 -6.98
CA GLU A 18 -0.88 -2.08 -6.69
C GLU A 18 -1.25 -1.00 -5.65
N ILE A 19 -0.45 -0.88 -4.58
CA ILE A 19 -0.61 0.17 -3.56
C ILE A 19 -0.46 1.57 -4.19
N GLU A 20 0.56 1.80 -5.01
CA GLU A 20 0.74 3.08 -5.70
C GLU A 20 -0.41 3.40 -6.65
N GLU A 21 -0.91 2.40 -7.40
CA GLU A 21 -2.08 2.57 -8.25
C GLU A 21 -3.32 2.96 -7.46
N HIS A 22 -3.53 2.39 -6.26
CA HIS A 22 -4.61 2.81 -5.38
C HIS A 22 -4.43 4.23 -4.86
N PHE A 23 -3.22 4.66 -4.50
CA PHE A 23 -2.96 6.04 -4.10
C PHE A 23 -3.25 7.04 -5.22
N LEU A 24 -2.83 6.72 -6.45
CA LEU A 24 -3.14 7.55 -7.63
C LEU A 24 -4.65 7.65 -7.86
N LYS A 25 -5.39 6.55 -7.71
CA LYS A 25 -6.85 6.56 -7.83
C LYS A 25 -7.50 7.40 -6.73
N ILE A 26 -7.03 7.31 -5.49
CA ILE A 26 -7.51 8.17 -4.40
C ILE A 26 -7.34 9.65 -4.74
N GLU A 27 -6.18 10.04 -5.26
CA GLU A 27 -5.95 11.44 -5.65
C GLU A 27 -6.91 11.90 -6.75
N LEU A 28 -7.13 11.07 -7.76
CA LEU A 28 -8.08 11.35 -8.82
C LEU A 28 -9.50 11.46 -8.28
N ASP A 29 -9.92 10.53 -7.43
CA ASP A 29 -11.26 10.53 -6.83
C ASP A 29 -11.47 11.75 -5.92
N ILE A 30 -10.46 12.18 -5.17
CA ILE A 30 -10.52 13.43 -4.38
C ILE A 30 -10.69 14.64 -5.31
N LYS A 31 -9.91 14.72 -6.39
CA LYS A 31 -10.00 15.82 -7.38
C LYS A 31 -11.36 15.85 -8.07
N GLU A 32 -11.93 14.69 -8.37
CA GLU A 32 -13.24 14.54 -9.01
C GLU A 32 -14.41 14.59 -8.02
N ASN A 33 -14.14 14.85 -6.74
CA ASN A 33 -15.12 14.86 -5.65
C ASN A 33 -15.92 13.54 -5.51
N LYS A 34 -15.31 12.41 -5.89
CA LYS A 34 -15.85 11.04 -5.79
C LYS A 34 -15.42 10.39 -4.47
N ILE A 35 -15.81 11.02 -3.36
CA ILE A 35 -15.35 10.65 -2.00
C ILE A 35 -15.57 9.17 -1.66
N ASP A 36 -16.70 8.58 -2.05
CA ASP A 36 -17.00 7.17 -1.78
C ASP A 36 -16.03 6.20 -2.49
N ARG A 37 -15.58 6.55 -3.71
CA ARG A 37 -14.58 5.76 -4.44
C ARG A 37 -13.19 5.90 -3.81
N GLY A 38 -12.83 7.11 -3.38
CA GLY A 38 -11.61 7.33 -2.60
C GLY A 38 -11.60 6.49 -1.32
N ARG A 39 -12.72 6.44 -0.59
CA ARG A 39 -12.90 5.62 0.62
C ARG A 39 -12.77 4.12 0.34
N TYR A 40 -13.28 3.65 -0.80
CA TYR A 40 -13.09 2.27 -1.23
C TYR A 40 -11.60 1.93 -1.37
N HIS A 41 -10.83 2.77 -2.05
CA HIS A 41 -9.40 2.55 -2.24
C HIS A 41 -8.58 2.62 -0.94
N ILE A 42 -8.94 3.53 -0.02
CA ILE A 42 -8.37 3.54 1.34
C ILE A 42 -8.55 2.17 2.00
N LYS A 43 -9.77 1.62 1.95
CA LYS A 43 -10.12 0.36 2.61
C LYS A 43 -9.36 -0.82 2.03
N GLU A 44 -9.16 -0.84 0.71
CA GLU A 44 -8.34 -1.86 0.04
C GLU A 44 -6.88 -1.80 0.53
N ILE A 45 -6.27 -0.61 0.58
CA ILE A 45 -4.90 -0.45 1.08
C ILE A 45 -4.78 -0.87 2.55
N ASP A 46 -5.70 -0.39 3.40
CA ASP A 46 -5.66 -0.54 4.87
C ASP A 46 -5.88 -2.00 5.30
N LYS A 47 -6.82 -2.71 4.66
CA LYS A 47 -7.18 -4.07 5.06
C LYS A 47 -6.19 -5.12 4.59
N SER A 48 -5.77 -5.05 3.32
CA SER A 48 -5.13 -6.20 2.66
C SER A 48 -3.72 -5.89 2.20
N LEU A 49 -3.49 -4.76 1.53
CA LEU A 49 -2.27 -4.58 0.74
C LEU A 49 -1.02 -4.29 1.58
N ILE A 50 -1.07 -3.33 2.51
CA ILE A 50 0.11 -2.99 3.35
C ILE A 50 0.50 -4.18 4.22
N ASN A 51 -0.48 -4.85 4.85
CA ASN A 51 -0.22 -6.02 5.70
C ASN A 51 0.32 -7.20 4.90
N ALA A 52 -0.17 -7.43 3.67
CA ALA A 52 0.37 -8.45 2.78
C ALA A 52 1.80 -8.14 2.35
N LEU A 53 2.10 -6.87 2.06
CA LEU A 53 3.44 -6.41 1.70
C LEU A 53 4.42 -6.62 2.87
N GLU A 54 4.04 -6.17 4.07
CA GLU A 54 4.82 -6.32 5.31
C GLU A 54 5.14 -7.80 5.59
N LYS A 55 4.14 -8.68 5.52
CA LYS A 55 4.35 -10.12 5.69
C LYS A 55 5.31 -10.72 4.67
N LYS A 56 5.21 -10.34 3.39
CA LYS A 56 6.10 -10.87 2.35
C LYS A 56 7.52 -10.34 2.48
N MET A 57 7.68 -9.08 2.88
CA MET A 57 8.99 -8.47 3.14
C MET A 57 9.70 -9.18 4.31
N ASN A 58 8.97 -9.46 5.39
CA ASN A 58 9.55 -10.16 6.54
C ASN A 58 10.02 -11.59 6.21
N LEU A 59 9.48 -12.22 5.15
CA LEU A 59 9.94 -13.53 4.67
C LEU A 59 11.24 -13.48 3.86
N LEU A 60 11.66 -12.30 3.40
CA LEU A 60 12.90 -12.07 2.64
C LEU A 60 14.05 -11.55 3.53
N GLU A 61 13.86 -11.58 4.87
CA GLU A 61 14.68 -10.97 5.92
C GLU A 61 14.35 -9.48 6.17
N GLU A 62 14.43 -9.08 7.44
CA GLU A 62 14.12 -7.72 7.89
C GLU A 62 15.18 -6.74 7.36
N ASP A 63 14.86 -6.10 6.24
CA ASP A 63 15.60 -4.95 5.74
C ASP A 63 15.06 -3.66 6.37
N VAL A 64 15.96 -2.81 6.87
CA VAL A 64 15.65 -1.46 7.36
C VAL A 64 14.92 -0.65 6.28
N GLU A 65 15.22 -0.87 5.01
CA GLU A 65 14.51 -0.23 3.89
C GLU A 65 13.05 -0.66 3.78
N ASN A 66 12.75 -1.95 4.02
CA ASN A 66 11.38 -2.47 3.99
C ASN A 66 10.52 -1.83 5.10
N ILE A 67 11.07 -1.72 6.31
CA ILE A 67 10.38 -1.08 7.44
C ILE A 67 10.09 0.40 7.13
N LYS A 68 11.07 1.11 6.55
CA LYS A 68 10.90 2.51 6.14
C LYS A 68 9.78 2.66 5.10
N LEU A 69 9.73 1.78 4.09
CA LEU A 69 8.70 1.83 3.06
C LEU A 69 7.30 1.62 3.64
N ILE A 70 7.12 0.61 4.49
CA ILE A 70 5.82 0.35 5.14
C ILE A 70 5.36 1.57 5.95
N LYS A 71 6.28 2.23 6.66
CA LYS A 71 5.97 3.46 7.40
C LYS A 71 5.54 4.60 6.46
N ILE A 72 6.20 4.78 5.32
CA ILE A 72 5.82 5.77 4.30
C ILE A 72 4.40 5.51 3.80
N TYR A 73 4.06 4.26 3.49
CA TYR A 73 2.71 3.90 3.01
C TYR A 73 1.64 4.09 4.08
N LYS A 74 1.91 3.71 5.33
CA LYS A 74 0.99 3.97 6.45
C LYS A 74 0.76 5.47 6.66
N ASN A 75 1.81 6.29 6.58
CA ASN A 75 1.69 7.75 6.69
C ASN A 75 0.89 8.37 5.54
N ARG A 76 1.19 8.00 4.28
CA ARG A 76 0.42 8.47 3.11
C ARG A 76 -1.05 8.11 3.23
N LEU A 77 -1.35 6.87 3.65
CA LEU A 77 -2.71 6.42 3.86
C LEU A 77 -3.45 7.28 4.89
N GLU A 78 -2.80 7.61 6.00
CA GLU A 78 -3.35 8.47 7.05
C GLU A 78 -3.66 9.89 6.55
N GLU A 79 -2.77 10.47 5.73
CA GLU A 79 -3.03 11.76 5.09
C GLU A 79 -4.27 11.73 4.19
N TYR A 80 -4.44 10.67 3.40
CA TYR A 80 -5.64 10.55 2.57
C TYR A 80 -6.90 10.27 3.39
N LYS A 81 -6.82 9.51 4.50
CA LYS A 81 -7.93 9.32 5.44
C LYS A 81 -8.45 10.67 5.96
N LYS A 82 -7.55 11.58 6.34
CA LYS A 82 -7.90 12.95 6.76
C LYS A 82 -8.55 13.76 5.64
N LYS A 83 -7.97 13.72 4.43
CA LYS A 83 -8.52 14.42 3.25
C LYS A 83 -9.94 13.95 2.90
N LEU A 84 -10.27 12.68 3.15
CA LEU A 84 -11.58 12.08 2.89
C LEU A 84 -12.55 12.15 4.09
N GLY A 85 -12.15 12.78 5.19
CA GLY A 85 -12.94 12.93 6.42
C GLY A 85 -13.27 11.60 7.08
N ILE A 86 -12.37 10.62 7.00
CA ILE A 86 -12.51 9.31 7.66
C ILE A 86 -12.00 9.38 9.11
N VAL A 87 -10.98 10.21 9.34
CA VAL A 87 -10.31 10.49 10.63
C VAL A 87 -10.16 11.99 10.78
#